data_AF-A0A7J3KT24-F1
#
_entry.id   AF-A0A7J3KT24-F1
#
_cell.length_a   1.000
_cell.length_b   1.000
_cell.length_c   1.000
_cell.angle_alpha   90.00
_cell.angle_beta   90.00
_cell.angle_gamma   90.00
#
_symmetry.space_group_name_H-M   'P 1'
#
loop_
_entity.id
_entity.type
_entity.pdbx_description
1 polymer ?
#
loop_
_entity_poly.entity_id
_entity_poly.type
_entity_poly.pdbx_seq_one_letter_code
_entity_poly.pdbx_strand_id
1 'polypeptide(L)'
;MYEELLDAWKKEAFSLELQSLPVDFYRRLNDFIKRLREEGRLADRESIQGKLLAKVLDISVKLIEDLCYLRLSKIIYASKRGGIEWEKLTDDEKPYAREISRIIDEYNRMVRRIVEG
;
A
#
# COMPACT_ATOMS: atom_id res chain seq x y z
N MET A 1 -15.11 -1.18 -5.19
CA MET A 1 -13.64 -1.33 -5.03
C MET A 1 -12.88 -0.18 -5.66
N TYR A 2 -13.13 0.23 -6.91
CA TYR A 2 -12.42 1.37 -7.50
C TYR A 2 -12.54 2.65 -6.66
N GLU A 3 -13.75 3.03 -6.25
CA GLU A 3 -13.98 4.20 -5.39
C GLU A 3 -13.25 4.08 -4.05
N GLU A 4 -13.30 2.89 -3.43
CA GLU A 4 -12.60 2.62 -2.18
C GLU A 4 -11.07 2.73 -2.32
N LEU A 5 -10.50 2.23 -3.43
CA LEU A 5 -9.08 2.41 -3.76
C LEU A 5 -8.74 3.90 -3.92
N LEU A 6 -9.57 4.63 -4.66
CA LEU A 6 -9.36 6.06 -4.91
C LEU A 6 -9.41 6.86 -3.60
N ASP A 7 -10.37 6.56 -2.73
CA ASP A 7 -10.53 7.24 -1.44
C ASP A 7 -9.40 6.87 -0.48
N ALA A 8 -9.00 5.59 -0.42
CA ALA A 8 -7.84 5.16 0.34
C ALA A 8 -6.57 5.88 -0.16
N TRP A 9 -6.34 5.91 -1.47
CA TRP A 9 -5.20 6.62 -2.05
C TRP A 9 -5.21 8.11 -1.71
N LYS A 10 -6.34 8.81 -1.90
CA LYS A 10 -6.45 10.24 -1.55
C LYS A 10 -6.14 10.49 -0.08
N LYS A 11 -6.75 9.73 0.83
CA LYS A 11 -6.51 9.87 2.26
C LYS A 11 -5.05 9.61 2.62
N GLU A 12 -4.41 8.65 1.96
CA GLU A 12 -2.99 8.38 2.19
C GLU A 12 -2.12 9.53 1.69
N ALA A 13 -2.38 10.04 0.49
CA ALA A 13 -1.60 11.10 -0.13
C ALA A 13 -1.69 12.44 0.60
N PHE A 14 -2.87 12.78 1.15
CA PHE A 14 -3.12 14.06 1.81
C PHE A 14 -2.94 14.03 3.34
N SER A 15 -2.66 12.87 3.92
CA SER A 15 -2.37 12.72 5.36
C SER A 15 -0.87 12.55 5.60
N LEU A 16 -0.35 13.19 6.65
CA LEU A 16 1.00 12.90 7.14
C LEU A 16 1.06 11.57 7.92
N GLU A 17 -0.04 11.20 8.57
CA GLU A 17 -0.15 9.98 9.35
C GLU A 17 -0.58 8.81 8.48
N LEU A 18 -0.16 7.60 8.89
CA LEU A 18 -0.63 6.36 8.32
C LEU A 18 -2.13 6.24 8.62
N GLN A 19 -2.95 5.97 7.60
CA GLN A 19 -4.37 5.71 7.81
C GLN A 19 -4.60 4.24 8.18
N SER A 20 -5.69 3.93 8.87
CA SER A 20 -6.14 2.54 9.02
C SER A 20 -6.79 2.06 7.72
N LEU A 21 -6.37 0.88 7.25
CA LEU A 21 -7.02 0.17 6.16
C LEU A 21 -7.63 -1.14 6.67
N PRO A 22 -8.73 -1.62 6.05
CA PRO A 22 -9.26 -2.94 6.34
C PRO A 22 -8.18 -4.01 6.20
N VAL A 23 -8.18 -4.98 7.11
CA VAL A 23 -7.14 -6.03 7.19
C VAL A 23 -7.03 -6.83 5.89
N ASP A 24 -8.14 -6.98 5.15
CA ASP A 24 -8.25 -7.71 3.91
C ASP A 24 -8.15 -6.83 2.64
N PHE A 25 -7.82 -5.55 2.78
CA PHE A 25 -7.88 -4.57 1.70
C PHE A 25 -7.09 -4.99 0.44
N TYR A 26 -5.84 -5.42 0.60
CA TYR A 26 -5.03 -5.86 -0.55
C TYR A 26 -5.53 -7.15 -1.19
N ARG A 27 -6.14 -8.05 -0.42
CA ARG A 27 -6.80 -9.24 -0.95
C ARG A 27 -7.96 -8.84 -1.87
N ARG A 28 -8.82 -7.92 -1.42
CA ARG A 28 -9.93 -7.39 -2.22
C ARG A 28 -9.46 -6.62 -3.45
N LEU A 29 -8.35 -5.88 -3.36
CA LEU A 29 -7.72 -5.25 -4.51
C LEU A 29 -7.23 -6.27 -5.54
N ASN A 30 -6.59 -7.35 -5.10
CA ASN A 30 -6.13 -8.40 -6.00
C ASN A 30 -7.30 -9.03 -6.79
N ASP A 31 -8.40 -9.34 -6.10
CA ASP A 31 -9.60 -9.88 -6.74
C ASP A 31 -10.23 -8.88 -7.71
N PHE A 32 -10.24 -7.60 -7.37
CA PHE A 32 -10.71 -6.53 -8.26
C PHE A 32 -9.86 -6.41 -9.54
N ILE A 33 -8.53 -6.41 -9.41
CA ILE A 33 -7.63 -6.36 -10.57
C ILE A 33 -7.76 -7.61 -11.45
N LYS A 34 -7.93 -8.79 -10.85
CA LYS A 34 -8.18 -10.03 -11.60
C LYS A 34 -9.46 -9.92 -12.43
N ARG A 35 -10.57 -9.47 -11.84
CA ARG A 35 -11.84 -9.28 -12.55
C ARG A 35 -11.71 -8.30 -13.71
N LEU A 36 -11.07 -7.15 -13.50
CA LEU A 36 -10.83 -6.17 -14.58
C LEU A 36 -10.02 -6.77 -15.73
N ARG A 37 -9.01 -7.60 -15.45
CA ARG A 37 -8.22 -8.28 -16.48
C ARG A 37 -9.02 -9.35 -17.22
N GLU A 38 -9.87 -10.09 -16.52
CA GLU A 38 -10.75 -11.11 -17.11
C GLU A 38 -11.80 -10.47 -18.03
N GLU A 39 -12.51 -9.45 -17.54
CA GLU A 39 -13.49 -8.68 -18.31
C GLU A 39 -12.84 -8.01 -19.53
N GLY A 40 -11.65 -7.43 -19.37
CA GLY A 40 -10.91 -6.80 -20.45
C GLY A 40 -10.38 -7.77 -21.53
N ARG A 41 -10.19 -9.06 -21.21
CA ARG A 41 -9.83 -10.09 -22.21
C ARG A 41 -11.02 -10.47 -23.09
N LEU A 42 -12.22 -10.45 -22.53
CA LEU A 42 -13.46 -10.84 -23.20
C LEU A 42 -14.08 -9.67 -23.99
N ALA A 43 -13.72 -8.43 -23.66
CA ALA A 43 -14.22 -7.24 -24.32
C ALA A 43 -13.53 -6.96 -25.68
N ASP A 44 -14.30 -6.49 -26.65
CA ASP A 44 -13.75 -5.90 -27.88
C ASP A 44 -12.97 -4.63 -27.52
N ARG A 45 -11.67 -4.62 -27.83
CA ARG A 45 -10.74 -3.53 -27.51
C ARG A 45 -11.05 -2.23 -28.25
N GLU A 46 -11.73 -2.30 -29.39
CA GLU A 46 -12.10 -1.11 -30.15
C GLU A 46 -13.41 -0.48 -29.66
N SER A 47 -14.23 -1.24 -28.94
CA SER A 47 -15.45 -0.75 -28.30
C SER A 47 -15.15 0.27 -27.20
N ILE A 48 -16.11 1.18 -26.96
CA ILE A 48 -16.05 2.15 -25.87
C ILE A 48 -15.86 1.43 -24.52
N GLN A 49 -16.53 0.31 -24.33
CA GLN A 49 -16.44 -0.50 -23.11
C GLN A 49 -15.05 -1.11 -22.92
N GLY A 50 -14.45 -1.66 -23.98
CA GLY A 50 -13.09 -2.20 -23.93
C GLY A 50 -12.04 -1.12 -23.61
N LYS A 51 -12.15 0.05 -24.25
CA LYS A 51 -11.26 1.20 -23.97
C LYS A 51 -11.42 1.70 -22.54
N LEU A 52 -12.65 1.74 -22.01
CA LEU A 52 -12.93 2.14 -20.64
C LEU A 52 -12.31 1.14 -19.63
N LEU A 53 -12.52 -0.16 -19.81
CA LEU A 53 -11.96 -1.20 -18.94
C LEU A 53 -10.44 -1.15 -18.90
N ALA A 54 -9.80 -1.00 -20.07
CA ALA A 54 -8.35 -0.84 -20.16
C ALA A 54 -7.86 0.39 -19.39
N LYS A 55 -8.58 1.52 -19.48
CA LYS A 55 -8.24 2.75 -18.77
C LYS A 55 -8.41 2.62 -17.26
N VAL A 56 -9.49 2.00 -16.80
CA VAL A 56 -9.74 1.75 -15.37
C VAL A 56 -8.66 0.84 -14.79
N LEU A 57 -8.25 -0.20 -15.53
CA LEU A 57 -7.16 -1.08 -15.11
C LEU A 57 -5.83 -0.32 -15.00
N ASP A 58 -5.46 0.46 -16.01
CA ASP A 58 -4.22 1.28 -16.00
C ASP A 58 -4.18 2.25 -14.82
N ILE A 59 -5.29 2.97 -14.58
CA ILE A 59 -5.38 3.90 -13.45
C ILE A 59 -5.32 3.14 -12.13
N SER A 60 -6.04 2.03 -12.00
CA SER A 60 -6.07 1.25 -10.74
C SER A 60 -4.69 0.71 -10.39
N VAL A 61 -3.92 0.22 -11.36
CA VAL A 61 -2.54 -0.25 -11.13
C VAL A 61 -1.67 0.88 -10.58
N LYS A 62 -1.71 2.07 -11.22
CA LYS A 62 -0.95 3.24 -10.77
C LYS A 62 -1.33 3.69 -9.35
N LEU A 63 -2.62 3.71 -9.04
CA LEU A 63 -3.11 4.08 -7.71
C LEU A 63 -2.66 3.07 -6.64
N ILE A 64 -2.66 1.76 -6.97
CA ILE A 64 -2.21 0.71 -6.05
C ILE A 64 -0.71 0.86 -5.79
N GLU A 65 0.10 1.01 -6.84
CA GLU A 65 1.55 1.19 -6.70
C GLU A 65 1.87 2.41 -5.82
N ASP A 66 1.26 3.56 -6.12
CA ASP A 66 1.49 4.78 -5.37
C ASP A 66 1.01 4.68 -3.91
N LEU A 67 -0.17 4.08 -3.68
CA LEU A 67 -0.66 3.81 -2.32
C LEU A 67 0.32 2.95 -1.52
N CYS A 68 0.84 1.87 -2.12
CA CYS A 68 1.82 1.00 -1.48
C CYS A 68 3.12 1.76 -1.13
N TYR A 69 3.62 2.61 -2.03
CA TYR A 69 4.83 3.41 -1.76
C TYR A 69 4.63 4.47 -0.68
N LEU A 70 3.49 5.16 -0.70
CA LEU A 70 3.12 6.13 0.34
C LEU A 70 3.05 5.45 1.71
N ARG A 71 2.38 4.30 1.78
CA ARG A 71 2.24 3.53 3.02
C ARG A 71 3.58 3.01 3.51
N LEU A 72 4.40 2.41 2.65
CA LEU A 72 5.74 1.95 3.02
C LEU A 72 6.58 3.08 3.61
N SER A 73 6.56 4.25 2.98
CA SER A 73 7.31 5.43 3.44
C SER A 73 6.89 5.85 4.86
N LYS A 74 5.57 5.86 5.12
CA LYS A 74 5.01 6.19 6.44
C LYS A 74 5.30 5.12 7.48
N ILE A 75 5.29 3.84 7.11
CA ILE A 75 5.68 2.73 8.00
C ILE A 75 7.13 2.91 8.44
N ILE A 76 8.06 3.14 7.50
CA ILE A 76 9.47 3.39 7.81
C ILE A 76 9.62 4.59 8.76
N TYR A 77 8.87 5.66 8.51
CA TYR A 77 8.91 6.86 9.36
C TYR A 77 8.39 6.58 10.77
N ALA A 78 7.28 5.86 10.90
CA ALA A 78 6.72 5.46 12.19
C ALA A 78 7.68 4.54 12.96
N SER A 79 8.32 3.59 12.27
CA SER A 79 9.34 2.71 12.86
C SER A 79 10.52 3.50 13.42
N LYS A 80 11.02 4.52 12.70
CA LYS A 80 12.12 5.38 13.18
C LYS A 80 11.77 6.13 14.46
N ARG A 81 10.49 6.43 14.69
CA ARG A 81 9.98 7.13 15.88
C ARG A 81 9.56 6.17 17.01
N GLY A 82 9.60 4.86 16.79
CA GLY A 82 9.20 3.84 17.77
C GLY A 82 7.69 3.72 17.98
N GLY A 83 6.86 4.26 17.07
CA GLY A 83 5.41 4.39 17.24
C GLY A 83 4.62 3.82 16.08
N ILE A 84 4.83 2.53 15.75
CA ILE A 84 4.01 1.86 14.73
C ILE A 84 2.66 1.48 15.35
N GLU A 85 1.59 2.02 14.78
CA GLU A 85 0.23 1.64 15.11
C GLU A 85 -0.16 0.38 14.32
N TRP A 86 0.03 -0.79 14.93
CA TRP A 86 -0.15 -2.10 14.29
C TRP A 86 -1.58 -2.38 13.83
N GLU A 87 -2.54 -1.69 14.43
CA GLU A 87 -3.97 -1.72 14.11
C GLU A 87 -4.29 -0.99 12.79
N LYS A 88 -3.38 -0.11 12.33
CA LYS A 88 -3.52 0.61 11.06
C LYS A 88 -2.94 -0.15 9.86
N LEU A 89 -2.21 -1.23 10.13
CA LEU A 89 -1.56 -2.08 9.13
C LEU A 89 -2.49 -3.22 8.69
N THR A 90 -2.47 -3.52 7.39
CA THR A 90 -3.11 -4.73 6.86
C THR A 90 -2.29 -5.97 7.22
N ASP A 91 -2.87 -7.17 7.04
CA ASP A 91 -2.11 -8.42 7.28
C ASP A 91 -0.93 -8.58 6.32
N ASP A 92 -1.05 -8.08 5.09
CA ASP A 92 0.04 -8.11 4.10
C ASP A 92 1.21 -7.19 4.49
N GLU A 93 0.96 -6.08 5.22
CA GLU A 93 1.99 -5.11 5.59
C GLU A 93 2.75 -5.48 6.87
N LYS A 94 2.08 -6.16 7.81
CA LYS A 94 2.66 -6.48 9.13
C LYS A 94 4.01 -7.22 9.04
N PRO A 95 4.23 -8.22 8.16
CA PRO A 95 5.53 -8.88 8.04
C PRO A 95 6.66 -7.90 7.68
N TYR A 96 6.42 -7.00 6.72
CA TYR A 96 7.40 -6.00 6.31
C TYR A 96 7.67 -4.97 7.42
N ALA A 97 6.62 -4.50 8.10
CA ALA A 97 6.76 -3.57 9.22
C ALA A 97 7.59 -4.16 10.37
N ARG A 98 7.46 -5.46 10.66
CA ARG A 98 8.29 -6.15 11.68
C ARG A 98 9.75 -6.16 11.28
N GLU A 99 10.04 -6.50 10.03
CA GLU A 99 11.41 -6.57 9.53
C GLU A 99 12.08 -5.18 9.49
N ILE A 100 11.35 -4.16 9.05
CA ILE A 100 11.80 -2.77 9.07
C ILE A 100 12.13 -2.31 10.49
N SER A 101 11.26 -2.62 11.46
CA SER A 101 11.49 -2.30 12.87
C SER A 101 12.75 -2.96 13.40
N ARG A 102 12.91 -4.26 13.12
CA ARG A 102 14.10 -5.03 13.51
C ARG A 102 15.39 -4.40 12.97
N ILE A 103 15.42 -4.03 11.69
CA ILE A 103 16.58 -3.40 11.05
C ILE A 103 16.90 -2.05 11.70
N ILE A 104 15.88 -1.23 11.96
CA ILE A 104 16.06 0.08 12.62
C ILE A 104 16.60 -0.09 14.04
N ASP A 105 16.10 -1.05 14.80
CA ASP A 105 16.58 -1.33 16.15
C ASP A 105 18.02 -1.86 16.18
N GLU A 106 18.38 -2.71 15.21
CA GLU A 106 19.77 -3.16 15.01
C GLU A 106 20.70 -2.00 14.69
N TYR A 107 20.29 -1.12 13.79
CA TYR A 107 21.04 0.08 13.45
C TYR A 107 21.21 1.00 14.67
N ASN A 108 20.13 1.26 15.42
CA ASN A 108 20.16 2.10 16.62
C ASN A 108 21.02 1.49 17.74
N ARG A 109 21.07 0.15 17.86
CA ARG A 109 22.00 -0.54 18.78
C ARG A 109 23.45 -0.38 18.35
N MET A 110 23.74 -0.46 17.05
CA MET A 110 25.08 -0.17 16.54
C MET A 110 25.50 1.27 16.85
N VAL A 111 24.63 2.25 16.58
CA VAL A 111 24.89 3.66 16.87
C VAL A 111 25.16 3.87 18.36
N ARG A 112 24.34 3.30 19.26
CA ARG A 112 24.56 3.38 20.71
C ARG A 112 25.92 2.82 21.13
N ARG A 113 26.32 1.65 20.61
CA ARG A 113 27.66 1.09 20.88
C ARG A 113 28.78 2.05 20.48
N ILE A 114 28.68 2.70 19.32
CA ILE A 114 29.69 3.67 18.87
C ILE A 114 29.74 4.90 19.80
N VAL A 115 28.58 5.37 20.26
CA VAL A 115 28.47 6.55 21.12
C VAL A 115 28.92 6.26 22.56
N GLU A 116 28.66 5.05 23.06
CA GLU A 116 28.95 4.64 24.44
C GLU A 116 30.39 4.10 24.63
N GLY A 117 31.06 3.67 23.56
CA GLY A 117 32.44 3.15 23.57
C GLY A 117 32.51 1.62 23.53
#